data_AF-A0A9W8A395-F1
#
_entry.id   AF-A0A9W8A395-F1
#
_cell.length_a   1.000
_cell.length_b   1.000
_cell.length_c   1.000
_cell.angle_alpha   90.00
_cell.angle_beta   90.00
_cell.angle_gamma   90.00
#
_symmetry.space_group_name_H-M   'P 1'
#
loop_
_entity.id
_entity.type
_entity.pdbx_description
1 polymer ?
#
loop_
_entity_poly.entity_id
_entity_poly.type
_entity_poly.pdbx_seq_one_letter_code
_entity_poly.pdbx_strand_id
1 'polypeptide(L)'
;MLEILENFKSPVDLVKVLSIKNIDPILENEEICKNLYSLIPDGIEKSKSGLRTVIGSTPFKQAVGNLSYGLNRGEMNTLVAQFGLDFTAGTSVENFLKAIAGQVEKEKQSRQKSNDDSNRMETE
;
A
#
# COMPACT_ATOMS: atom_id res chain seq x y z
N MET A 1 26.94 -8.70 30.88
CA MET A 1 26.14 -9.52 29.93
C MET A 1 24.92 -8.70 29.51
N LEU A 2 25.13 -7.64 28.71
CA LEU A 2 24.10 -6.64 28.36
C LEU A 2 24.26 -6.19 26.90
N GLU A 3 24.24 -7.14 25.95
CA GLU A 3 24.35 -6.85 24.49
C GLU A 3 23.39 -7.72 23.64
N ILE A 4 22.18 -8.02 24.13
CA ILE A 4 21.19 -8.83 23.35
C ILE A 4 19.91 -8.06 22.99
N LEU A 5 19.80 -6.77 23.31
CA LEU A 5 18.57 -6.00 23.06
C LEU A 5 18.65 -4.99 21.90
N GLU A 6 19.73 -4.97 21.12
CA GLU A 6 19.92 -3.92 20.11
C GLU A 6 19.30 -4.17 18.72
N ASN A 7 18.55 -5.26 18.52
CA ASN A 7 17.97 -5.54 17.20
C ASN A 7 16.48 -5.94 17.17
N PHE A 8 15.72 -5.65 18.22
CA PHE A 8 14.25 -5.70 18.14
C PHE A 8 13.72 -4.44 17.45
N LYS A 9 13.97 -4.32 16.14
CA LYS A 9 13.21 -3.40 15.29
C LYS A 9 11.75 -3.83 15.42
N SER A 10 10.97 -3.08 16.20
CA SER A 10 9.55 -3.39 16.40
C SER A 10 8.91 -3.60 15.03
N PRO A 11 8.14 -4.69 14.83
CA PRO A 11 7.52 -4.96 13.54
C PRO A 11 6.75 -3.72 13.09
N VAL A 12 7.00 -3.31 11.85
CA VAL A 12 6.36 -2.14 11.26
C VAL A 12 4.85 -2.35 11.34
N ASP A 13 4.16 -1.39 11.94
CA ASP A 13 2.72 -1.46 12.15
C ASP A 13 2.00 -0.60 11.10
N LEU A 14 1.20 -1.26 10.25
CA LEU A 14 0.40 -0.58 9.23
C LEU A 14 -0.54 0.48 9.82
N VAL A 15 -1.01 0.31 11.06
CA VAL A 15 -1.91 1.31 11.68
C VAL A 15 -1.18 2.64 11.90
N LYS A 16 0.11 2.61 12.22
CA LYS A 16 0.93 3.81 12.38
C LYS A 16 1.30 4.42 11.02
N VAL A 17 1.55 3.58 10.02
CA VAL A 17 1.87 4.02 8.65
C VAL A 17 0.66 4.69 8.01
N LEU A 18 -0.51 4.05 8.04
CA LEU A 18 -1.77 4.52 7.46
C LEU A 18 -2.54 5.48 8.38
N SER A 19 -1.82 6.35 9.09
CA SER A 19 -2.42 7.36 9.95
C SER A 19 -2.87 8.59 9.14
N ILE A 20 -3.88 9.32 9.63
CA ILE A 20 -4.38 10.55 8.99
C ILE A 20 -3.23 11.52 8.70
N LYS A 21 -2.30 11.68 9.65
CA LYS A 21 -1.14 12.58 9.49
C LYS A 21 -0.27 12.24 8.29
N ASN A 22 -0.11 10.96 7.97
CA ASN A 22 0.71 10.51 6.86
C ASN A 22 -0.07 10.49 5.52
N ILE A 23 -1.39 10.28 5.59
CA ILE A 23 -2.24 10.18 4.40
C ILE A 23 -2.77 11.55 3.93
N ASP A 24 -2.92 12.53 4.83
CA ASP A 24 -3.36 13.90 4.50
C ASP A 24 -2.67 14.50 3.26
N PRO A 25 -1.33 14.49 3.12
CA PRO A 25 -0.68 15.03 1.92
C PRO A 25 -1.03 14.26 0.63
N ILE A 26 -1.36 12.96 0.73
CA ILE A 26 -1.79 12.13 -0.40
C ILE A 26 -3.23 12.48 -0.80
N LEU A 27 -4.08 12.82 0.18
CA LEU A 27 -5.46 13.26 -0.06
C LEU A 27 -5.56 14.63 -0.70
N GLU A 28 -4.46 15.35 -0.89
CA GLU A 28 -4.47 16.58 -1.70
C GLU A 28 -4.53 16.29 -3.21
N ASN A 29 -4.10 15.10 -3.63
CA ASN A 29 -4.25 14.68 -5.03
C ASN A 29 -5.68 14.22 -5.32
N GLU A 30 -6.41 15.02 -6.11
CA GLU A 30 -7.80 14.74 -6.46
C GLU A 30 -8.00 13.45 -7.27
N GLU A 31 -7.03 13.05 -8.09
CA GLU A 31 -7.10 11.82 -8.89
C GLU A 31 -7.10 10.60 -7.96
N ILE A 32 -6.24 10.61 -6.94
CA ILE A 32 -6.20 9.56 -5.92
C ILE A 32 -7.52 9.54 -5.13
N CYS A 33 -8.02 10.71 -4.71
CA CYS A 33 -9.28 10.79 -3.98
C CYS A 33 -10.46 10.22 -4.76
N LYS A 34 -10.58 10.52 -6.06
CA LYS A 34 -11.65 10.00 -6.91
C LYS A 34 -11.66 8.47 -6.96
N ASN A 35 -10.48 7.85 -7.02
CA ASN A 35 -10.36 6.39 -7.00
C ASN A 35 -10.73 5.79 -5.63
N LEU A 36 -10.50 6.52 -4.53
CA LEU A 36 -10.83 6.06 -3.18
C LEU A 36 -12.30 6.27 -2.79
N TYR A 37 -13.00 7.22 -3.43
CA TYR A 37 -14.41 7.50 -3.13
C TYR A 37 -15.36 6.33 -3.40
N SER A 38 -15.00 5.41 -4.31
CA SER A 38 -15.76 4.19 -4.58
C SER A 38 -15.68 3.17 -3.43
N LEU A 39 -14.67 3.28 -2.57
CA LEU A 39 -14.42 2.36 -1.45
C LEU A 39 -14.99 2.87 -0.12
N ILE A 40 -15.55 4.08 -0.10
CA ILE A 40 -16.18 4.65 1.10
C ILE A 40 -17.50 3.90 1.37
N PRO A 41 -17.73 3.45 2.62
CA PRO A 41 -18.98 2.82 3.00
C PRO A 41 -20.21 3.72 2.76
N ASP A 42 -21.35 3.08 2.50
CA ASP A 42 -22.61 3.79 2.38
C ASP A 42 -22.96 4.54 3.69
N GLY A 43 -23.50 5.75 3.56
CA GLY A 43 -23.81 6.62 4.70
C GLY A 43 -22.69 7.59 5.10
N ILE A 44 -21.53 7.52 4.45
CA ILE A 44 -20.47 8.53 4.57
C ILE A 44 -20.36 9.32 3.26
N GLU A 45 -20.13 10.63 3.38
CA GLU A 45 -19.96 11.50 2.22
C GLU A 45 -18.75 11.06 1.38
N LYS A 46 -18.93 10.99 0.05
CA LYS A 46 -17.86 10.66 -0.90
C LYS A 46 -16.94 11.86 -1.16
N SER A 47 -16.27 12.31 -0.11
CA SER A 47 -15.43 13.51 -0.10
C SER A 47 -14.10 13.25 0.63
N LYS A 48 -13.16 14.20 0.52
CA LYS A 48 -11.91 14.19 1.31
C LYS A 48 -12.21 14.12 2.82
N SER A 49 -13.28 14.80 3.26
CA SER A 49 -13.72 14.76 4.66
C SER A 49 -14.19 13.36 5.05
N GLY A 50 -15.01 12.72 4.21
CA GLY A 50 -15.44 11.34 4.43
C GLY A 50 -14.29 10.34 4.47
N LEU A 51 -13.29 10.48 3.59
CA LEU A 51 -12.07 9.65 3.65
C LEU A 51 -11.34 9.81 5.00
N ARG A 52 -11.18 11.04 5.49
CA ARG A 52 -10.57 11.31 6.80
C ARG A 52 -11.37 10.67 7.93
N THR A 53 -12.71 10.73 7.86
CA THR A 53 -13.59 10.06 8.83
C THR A 53 -13.39 8.55 8.82
N VAL A 54 -13.34 7.93 7.64
CA VAL A 54 -13.11 6.47 7.51
C VAL A 54 -11.75 6.08 8.06
N ILE A 55 -10.67 6.74 7.63
CA ILE A 55 -9.29 6.43 8.08
C ILE A 55 -9.13 6.66 9.59
N GLY A 56 -9.81 7.66 10.14
CA GLY A 56 -9.83 7.94 11.58
C GLY A 56 -10.63 6.96 12.41
N SER A 57 -11.53 6.20 11.79
CA SER A 57 -12.51 5.35 12.48
C SER A 57 -11.87 4.13 13.15
N THR A 58 -12.51 3.67 14.23
CA THR A 58 -12.11 2.43 14.93
C THR A 58 -12.17 1.19 14.02
N PRO A 59 -13.25 0.97 13.22
CA PRO A 59 -13.34 -0.19 12.35
C PRO A 59 -12.19 -0.26 11.32
N PHE A 60 -11.82 0.87 10.72
CA PHE A 60 -10.69 0.93 9.80
C PHE A 60 -9.38 0.55 10.49
N LYS A 61 -9.09 1.15 11.65
CA LYS A 61 -7.88 0.86 12.42
C LYS A 61 -7.83 -0.61 12.85
N GLN A 62 -8.95 -1.20 13.22
CA GLN A 62 -9.05 -2.63 13.55
C GLN A 62 -8.77 -3.52 12.33
N ALA A 63 -9.37 -3.21 11.18
CA ALA A 63 -9.12 -3.96 9.94
C ALA A 63 -7.64 -3.90 9.53
N VAL A 64 -7.03 -2.71 9.58
CA VAL A 64 -5.61 -2.50 9.31
C VAL A 64 -4.73 -3.22 10.34
N GLY A 65 -5.10 -3.21 11.61
CA GLY A 65 -4.40 -3.93 12.68
C GLY A 65 -4.42 -5.45 12.46
N ASN A 66 -5.57 -6.00 12.07
CA ASN A 66 -5.71 -7.42 11.74
C ASN A 66 -4.86 -7.80 10.51
N LEU A 67 -4.82 -6.94 9.49
CA LEU A 67 -3.95 -7.15 8.33
C LEU A 67 -2.46 -7.12 8.72
N SER A 68 -2.06 -6.12 9.51
CA SER A 68 -0.70 -5.98 10.07
C SER A 68 -0.29 -7.23 10.85
N TYR A 69 -1.17 -7.74 11.71
CA TYR A 69 -0.95 -8.95 12.49
C TYR A 69 -0.82 -10.20 11.60
N GLY A 70 -1.75 -10.39 10.67
CA GLY A 70 -1.75 -11.54 9.75
C GLY A 70 -0.52 -11.58 8.84
N LEU A 71 -0.05 -10.43 8.35
CA LEU A 71 1.17 -10.31 7.54
C LEU A 71 2.41 -10.72 8.36
N ASN A 72 2.51 -10.29 9.61
CA ASN A 72 3.64 -10.68 10.47
C ASN A 72 3.63 -12.18 10.84
N ARG A 73 2.48 -12.86 10.68
CA ARG A 73 2.34 -14.31 10.93
C ARG A 73 2.43 -15.15 9.66
N GLY A 74 2.55 -14.55 8.48
CA GLY A 74 2.51 -15.29 7.21
C GLY A 74 1.14 -15.85 6.87
N GLU A 75 0.07 -15.41 7.54
CA GLU A 75 -1.29 -15.93 7.32
C GLU A 75 -1.97 -15.28 6.11
N MET A 76 -1.40 -14.17 5.61
CA MET A 76 -1.95 -13.41 4.50
C MET A 76 -1.29 -13.73 3.15
N ASN A 77 -0.63 -14.89 3.04
CA ASN A 77 0.06 -15.30 1.80
C ASN A 77 -0.90 -15.47 0.60
N THR A 78 -2.11 -15.97 0.84
CA THR A 78 -3.15 -16.04 -0.21
C THR A 78 -3.69 -14.66 -0.58
N LEU A 79 -3.75 -13.73 0.37
CA LEU A 79 -4.20 -12.36 0.13
C LEU A 79 -3.17 -11.58 -0.70
N VAL A 80 -1.87 -11.69 -0.40
CA VAL A 80 -0.84 -11.01 -1.21
C VAL A 80 -0.80 -11.54 -2.66
N ALA A 81 -1.09 -12.83 -2.86
CA ALA A 81 -1.21 -13.40 -4.21
C ALA A 81 -2.41 -12.81 -4.99
N GLN A 82 -3.52 -12.47 -4.32
CA GLN A 82 -4.65 -11.79 -4.97
C GLN A 82 -4.29 -10.37 -5.44
N PHE A 83 -3.32 -9.73 -4.79
CA PHE A 83 -2.76 -8.46 -5.24
C PHE A 83 -1.70 -8.63 -6.35
N GLY A 84 -1.44 -9.86 -6.80
CA GLY A 84 -0.40 -10.17 -7.79
C GLY A 84 1.03 -10.06 -7.24
N LEU A 85 1.18 -10.04 -5.91
CA LEU A 85 2.48 -9.95 -5.25
C LEU A 85 3.07 -11.34 -5.02
N ASP A 86 4.39 -11.41 -4.97
CA ASP A 86 5.12 -12.64 -4.66
C ASP A 86 4.83 -13.12 -3.22
N PHE A 87 4.91 -14.44 -2.99
CA PHE A 87 4.61 -15.05 -1.69
C PHE A 87 5.51 -14.52 -0.55
N THR A 88 6.73 -14.09 -0.88
CA THR A 88 7.65 -13.44 0.08
C THR A 88 7.13 -12.10 0.60
N ALA A 89 6.18 -11.48 -0.09
CA ALA A 89 5.50 -10.26 0.36
C ALA A 89 4.57 -10.51 1.56
N GLY A 90 4.09 -11.73 1.76
CA GLY A 90 3.15 -12.08 2.82
C GLY A 90 3.78 -12.39 4.17
N THR A 91 5.11 -12.37 4.27
CA THR A 91 5.85 -12.82 5.47
C THR A 91 6.13 -11.71 6.49
N SER A 92 6.00 -10.44 6.08
CA SER A 92 6.11 -9.29 6.97
C SER A 92 5.46 -8.06 6.36
N VAL A 93 5.08 -7.10 7.20
CA VAL A 93 4.57 -5.80 6.74
C VAL A 93 5.62 -5.07 5.88
N GLU A 94 6.91 -5.16 6.23
CA GLU A 94 7.97 -4.50 5.49
C GLU A 94 8.14 -5.10 4.08
N ASN A 95 8.08 -6.44 3.96
CA ASN A 95 8.16 -7.11 2.67
C ASN A 95 6.95 -6.81 1.80
N PHE A 96 5.75 -6.75 2.40
CA PHE A 96 4.53 -6.36 1.71
C PHE A 96 4.64 -4.96 1.09
N LEU A 97 5.07 -3.97 1.87
CA LEU A 97 5.24 -2.60 1.40
C LEU A 97 6.32 -2.48 0.30
N LYS A 98 7.45 -3.20 0.47
CA LYS A 98 8.52 -3.25 -0.54
C LYS A 98 8.05 -3.89 -1.85
N ALA A 99 7.26 -4.96 -1.77
CA ALA A 99 6.73 -5.64 -2.94
C ALA A 99 5.78 -4.73 -3.75
N ILE A 100 4.88 -4.00 -3.07
CA ILE A 100 3.99 -3.02 -3.71
C ILE A 100 4.81 -1.91 -4.37
N ALA A 101 5.77 -1.32 -3.66
CA ALA A 101 6.62 -0.28 -4.22
C ALA A 101 7.39 -0.76 -5.46
N GLY A 102 7.91 -2.00 -5.42
CA GLY A 102 8.59 -2.62 -6.55
C GLY A 102 7.67 -2.87 -7.75
N GLN A 103 6.40 -3.21 -7.54
CA GLN A 103 5.44 -3.40 -8.62
C GLN A 103 5.12 -2.09 -9.33
N VAL A 104 4.86 -1.02 -8.57
CA VAL A 104 4.62 0.32 -9.12
C VAL A 104 5.82 0.81 -9.94
N GLU A 105 7.05 0.54 -9.48
CA GLU A 105 8.27 0.92 -10.19
C GLU A 105 8.45 0.11 -11.49
N LYS A 106 8.20 -1.20 -11.48
CA LYS A 106 8.22 -2.03 -12.69
C LYS A 106 7.22 -1.54 -13.73
N GLU A 107 5.99 -1.19 -13.32
CA GLU A 107 4.97 -0.65 -14.22
C GLU A 107 5.41 0.66 -14.90
N LYS A 108 6.09 1.55 -14.16
CA LYS A 108 6.66 2.78 -14.73
C LYS A 108 7.74 2.48 -15.76
N GLN A 109 8.67 1.57 -15.45
CA GLN A 109 9.77 1.20 -16.34
C GLN A 109 9.29 0.50 -17.62
N SER A 110 8.27 -0.36 -17.54
CA SER A 110 7.67 -1.02 -18.70
C SER A 110 6.99 -0.03 -19.65
N ARG A 111 6.34 1.02 -19.13
CA ARG A 111 5.75 2.10 -19.95
C ARG A 111 6.79 2.99 -20.64
N GLN A 112 8.01 3.06 -20.10
CA GLN A 112 9.09 3.86 -20.68
C GLN A 112 9.84 3.12 -21.81
N LYS A 113 9.96 1.79 -21.72
CA LYS A 113 10.63 0.96 -22.74
C LYS A 113 9.84 0.83 -24.06
N SER A 114 8.52 0.95 -24.02
CA SER A 114 7.65 0.84 -25.22
C SER A 114 7.69 2.07 -26.14
N ASN A 115 8.19 3.22 -25.68
CA ASN A 115 8.26 4.44 -26.48
C ASN A 115 9.56 4.59 -27.29
N ASP A 116 10.59 3.77 -27.02
CA ASP A 116 11.88 3.86 -27.71
C ASP A 116 11.95 2.97 -28.97
N ASP A 117 11.07 1.96 -29.08
CA ASP A 117 11.05 1.01 -30.22
C ASP A 117 10.10 1.43 -31.36
N SER A 118 9.34 2.52 -31.19
CA SER A 118 8.39 3.01 -32.21
C SER A 118 8.99 4.03 -33.20
N ASN A 119 10.28 4.38 -33.10
CA ASN A 119 10.94 5.35 -34.00
C ASN A 119 12.01 4.74 -34.91
N ARG A 120 11.97 3.41 -35.14
CA ARG A 120 12.94 2.71 -35.98
C ARG A 120 12.28 1.75 -36.97
N MET A 121 11.29 2.23 -37.73
CA MET A 121 10.94 1.62 -39.01
C MET A 121 10.72 2.69 -40.09
N GLU A 122 11.58 2.59 -41.11
CA GLU A 122 11.39 2.95 -42.53
C GLU A 122 11.01 4.40 -42.91
N THR A 123 11.98 5.09 -43.51
CA THR A 123 11.79 5.66 -44.85
C THR A 123 13.03 5.37 -45.69
N GLU A 124 12.86 4.44 -46.63
CA GLU A 124 13.52 4.23 -47.94
C GLU A 124 15.00 4.57 -48.15
#